data_AF-A0A2N7B4H0-F1
#
_entry.id   AF-A0A2N7B4H0-F1
#
_cell.length_a   1.000
_cell.length_b   1.000
_cell.length_c   1.000
_cell.angle_alpha   90.00
_cell.angle_beta   90.00
_cell.angle_gamma   90.00
#
_symmetry.space_group_name_H-M   'P 1'
#
loop_
_entity.id
_entity.type
_entity.pdbx_description
1 polymer ?
#
loop_
_entity_poly.entity_id
_entity_poly.type
_entity_poly.pdbx_seq_one_letter_code
_entity_poly.pdbx_strand_id
1 'polypeptide(L)'
;MTPEDTLQELILSSRPDELIAFLQNTPQCTHKASKAAIRQLSQQLFSVFIPEGDIRNEQCRSCYMAALLTFTRSELMSIPSYLTVRTDVEEDQLIRIFQFRNFGSWLPSWINTMIQKRYWIPSYAFLKRLESGQLISYEPHLFGRVVSPDRMGLTFDEIESLVKTSTLARDLLSLFTHVDLTSSYGYETYWTPFVAELLSRKIILPEDVLKEVLANLARNDFHRTKFLWLKSIAEKIKLSSEETIQVQSELFAVLTTQHGVGINWVLQELKPLSRHPAFRWADFLLAIELLLSGKHAKLGASRALLILEELPLDHPAATAETVRVTLPALLVKDASIQEKVIRIVARWSQPQEEWLREELLLYTDILPANAYELLGSFLSSTPPAPIERYVYQPKSIRVLTEDRRITAVTNWEDLLFLIGKVTTHFDVSEVERLLDSLLQQGFDLPADFQDQVSSFHFEAMSSKTIWLIRGFLQDWSNGFETTALNHLVSPASNDEFITVFWVRMMYAKALAKANQRLSLLSTPTHRPFWIDPEILV
;
A
#
# COMPACT_ATOMS: atom_id res chain seq x y z
N MET A 1 2.81 49.19 -16.86
CA MET A 1 2.34 47.95 -16.22
C MET A 1 3.48 47.34 -15.45
N THR A 2 3.21 46.89 -14.23
CA THR A 2 4.18 46.10 -13.47
C THR A 2 4.29 44.69 -14.08
N PRO A 3 5.39 43.94 -13.83
CA PRO A 3 5.49 42.54 -14.26
C PRO A 3 4.37 41.65 -13.72
N GLU A 4 3.76 42.02 -12.60
CA GLU A 4 2.60 41.34 -12.01
C GLU A 4 1.33 41.59 -12.83
N ASP A 5 1.08 42.84 -13.23
CA ASP A 5 -0.06 43.20 -14.09
C ASP A 5 0.02 42.46 -15.44
N THR A 6 1.21 42.41 -16.03
CA THR A 6 1.44 41.68 -17.30
C THR A 6 1.25 40.17 -17.12
N LEU A 7 1.72 39.60 -16.01
CA LEU A 7 1.51 38.18 -15.70
C LEU A 7 0.02 37.85 -15.54
N GLN A 8 -0.72 38.67 -14.79
CA GLN A 8 -2.16 38.47 -14.60
C GLN A 8 -2.92 38.62 -15.91
N GLU A 9 -2.60 39.62 -16.74
CA GLU A 9 -3.21 39.81 -18.05
C GLU A 9 -2.97 38.59 -18.95
N LEU A 10 -1.74 38.08 -19.02
CA LEU A 10 -1.40 36.91 -19.84
C LEU A 10 -2.13 35.64 -19.38
N ILE A 11 -2.29 35.45 -18.06
CA ILE A 11 -3.07 34.33 -17.51
C ILE A 11 -4.56 34.48 -17.82
N LEU A 12 -5.13 35.67 -17.61
CA LEU A 12 -6.56 35.92 -17.80
C LEU A 12 -6.98 35.92 -19.28
N SER A 13 -6.06 36.28 -20.18
CA SER A 13 -6.26 36.28 -21.62
C SER A 13 -5.96 34.94 -22.30
N SER A 14 -5.64 33.89 -21.52
CA SER A 14 -5.39 32.53 -22.01
C SER A 14 -4.33 32.45 -23.13
N ARG A 15 -3.19 33.14 -22.98
CA ARG A 15 -2.10 33.13 -23.98
C ARG A 15 -0.89 32.33 -23.48
N PRO A 16 -0.91 30.99 -23.55
CA PRO A 16 0.10 30.15 -22.91
C PRO A 16 1.52 30.30 -23.49
N ASP A 17 1.65 30.47 -24.81
CA ASP A 17 2.97 30.65 -25.43
C ASP A 17 3.60 32.01 -25.09
N GLU A 18 2.81 33.09 -25.11
CA GLU A 18 3.26 34.42 -24.68
C GLU A 18 3.62 34.44 -23.19
N LEU A 19 2.84 33.72 -22.36
CA LEU A 19 3.12 33.53 -20.93
C LEU A 19 4.45 32.80 -20.69
N ILE A 20 4.70 31.69 -21.39
CA ILE A 20 5.97 30.96 -21.30
C ILE A 20 7.11 31.91 -21.70
N ALA A 21 7.02 32.55 -22.86
CA ALA A 21 8.07 33.44 -23.36
C ALA A 21 8.33 34.62 -22.41
N PHE A 22 7.29 35.22 -21.83
CA PHE A 22 7.41 36.28 -20.84
C PHE A 22 8.16 35.80 -19.58
N LEU A 23 7.74 34.69 -19.00
CA LEU A 23 8.35 34.14 -17.78
C LEU A 23 9.78 33.64 -18.01
N GLN A 24 10.10 33.16 -19.21
CA GLN A 24 11.46 32.75 -19.58
C GLN A 24 12.44 33.94 -19.62
N ASN A 25 11.95 35.12 -20.00
CA ASN A 25 12.75 36.34 -20.09
C ASN A 25 12.70 37.21 -18.82
N THR A 26 11.92 36.79 -17.81
CA THR A 26 11.74 37.53 -16.56
C THR A 26 12.89 37.26 -15.59
N PRO A 27 13.53 38.29 -15.01
CA PRO A 27 14.61 38.09 -14.04
C PRO A 27 14.15 37.35 -12.78
N GLN A 28 14.98 36.44 -12.23
CA GLN A 28 14.62 35.66 -11.04
C GLN A 28 14.27 36.51 -9.80
N CYS A 29 14.73 37.76 -9.72
CA CYS A 29 14.44 38.66 -8.60
C CYS A 29 12.94 39.05 -8.51
N THR A 30 12.19 38.99 -9.60
CA THR A 30 10.74 39.31 -9.62
C THR A 30 9.87 38.07 -9.36
N HIS A 31 10.46 36.86 -9.35
CA HIS A 31 9.70 35.61 -9.15
C HIS A 31 8.97 35.56 -7.80
N LYS A 32 9.45 36.23 -6.76
CA LYS A 32 8.76 36.27 -5.46
C LYS A 32 7.37 36.91 -5.59
N ALA A 33 7.29 38.00 -6.34
CA ALA A 33 6.07 38.75 -6.60
C ALA A 33 5.14 37.96 -7.53
N SER A 34 5.69 37.41 -8.62
CA SER A 34 4.96 36.52 -9.55
C SER A 34 4.33 35.31 -8.85
N LYS A 35 5.04 34.67 -7.90
CA LYS A 35 4.52 33.53 -7.13
C LYS A 35 3.30 33.90 -6.29
N ALA A 36 3.32 35.07 -5.65
CA ALA A 36 2.20 35.53 -4.84
C ALA A 36 0.96 35.78 -5.71
N ALA A 37 1.16 36.46 -6.85
CA ALA A 37 0.10 36.69 -7.83
C ALA A 37 -0.50 35.37 -8.38
N ILE A 38 0.34 34.39 -8.72
CA ILE A 38 -0.12 33.07 -9.20
C ILE A 38 -0.97 32.35 -8.14
N ARG A 39 -0.55 32.35 -6.87
CA ARG A 39 -1.31 31.72 -5.79
C ARG A 39 -2.67 32.39 -5.58
N GLN A 40 -2.69 33.71 -5.50
CA GLN A 40 -3.91 34.47 -5.30
C GLN A 40 -4.90 34.26 -6.45
N LEU A 41 -4.43 34.38 -7.69
CA LEU A 41 -5.26 34.21 -8.88
C LEU A 41 -5.79 32.78 -9.00
N SER A 42 -4.94 31.78 -8.78
CA SER A 42 -5.37 30.38 -8.80
C SER A 42 -6.38 30.05 -7.71
N GLN A 43 -6.29 30.64 -6.51
CA GLN A 43 -7.29 30.48 -5.46
C GLN A 43 -8.63 31.15 -5.81
N GLN A 44 -8.61 32.30 -6.50
CA GLN A 44 -9.82 32.99 -6.97
C GLN A 44 -10.52 32.22 -8.09
N LEU A 45 -9.74 31.62 -9.00
CA LEU A 45 -10.25 30.83 -10.11
C LEU A 45 -10.69 29.43 -9.68
N PHE A 46 -10.18 28.93 -8.55
CA PHE A 46 -10.46 27.59 -8.06
C PHE A 46 -11.94 27.39 -7.73
N SER A 47 -12.51 26.35 -8.32
CA SER A 47 -13.83 25.81 -7.98
C SER A 47 -13.74 24.28 -7.97
N VAL A 48 -14.48 23.64 -7.07
CA VAL A 48 -14.60 22.17 -7.02
C VAL A 48 -15.13 21.61 -8.35
N PHE A 49 -15.93 22.41 -9.06
CA PHE A 49 -16.44 22.08 -10.38
C PHE A 49 -16.35 23.30 -11.32
N ILE A 50 -15.64 23.13 -12.43
CA ILE A 50 -15.62 24.08 -13.55
C ILE A 50 -16.15 23.32 -14.78
N PRO A 51 -17.25 23.78 -15.40
CA PRO A 51 -17.81 23.15 -16.60
C PRO A 51 -16.79 23.02 -17.72
N GLU A 52 -16.94 21.99 -18.56
CA GLU A 52 -16.13 21.81 -19.76
C GLU A 52 -16.42 22.96 -20.75
N GLY A 53 -15.37 23.55 -21.34
CA GLY A 53 -15.49 24.73 -22.21
C GLY A 53 -15.52 26.09 -21.51
N ASP A 54 -15.50 26.14 -20.17
CA ASP A 54 -15.35 27.39 -19.42
C ASP A 54 -13.91 27.91 -19.52
N ILE A 55 -13.74 29.20 -19.82
CA ILE A 55 -12.44 29.88 -19.96
C ILE A 55 -11.58 29.76 -18.70
N ARG A 56 -12.19 29.61 -17.51
CA ARG A 56 -11.47 29.39 -16.26
C ARG A 56 -10.61 28.12 -16.30
N ASN A 57 -10.94 27.13 -17.12
CA ASN A 57 -10.08 25.96 -17.31
C ASN A 57 -8.73 26.35 -17.92
N GLU A 58 -8.72 27.20 -18.95
CA GLU A 58 -7.50 27.68 -19.60
C GLU A 58 -6.68 28.60 -18.69
N GLN A 59 -7.36 29.43 -17.90
CA GLN A 59 -6.73 30.32 -16.92
C GLN A 59 -6.09 29.52 -15.77
N CYS A 60 -6.74 28.44 -15.31
CA CYS A 60 -6.16 27.50 -14.34
C CYS A 60 -4.94 26.77 -14.91
N ARG A 61 -4.99 26.30 -16.17
CA ARG A 61 -3.81 25.71 -16.86
C ARG A 61 -2.65 26.71 -16.93
N SER A 62 -2.94 27.96 -17.27
CA SER A 62 -1.96 29.05 -17.33
C SER A 62 -1.34 29.32 -15.96
N CYS A 63 -2.13 29.33 -14.87
CA CYS A 63 -1.63 29.40 -13.50
C CYS A 63 -0.67 28.23 -13.18
N TYR A 64 -1.04 27.00 -13.57
CA TYR A 64 -0.21 25.82 -13.34
C TYR A 64 1.11 25.89 -14.11
N MET A 65 1.09 26.28 -15.39
CA MET A 65 2.30 26.48 -16.21
C MET A 65 3.22 27.56 -15.61
N ALA A 66 2.64 28.68 -15.17
CA ALA A 66 3.39 29.74 -14.50
C ALA A 66 4.01 29.25 -13.19
N ALA A 67 3.28 28.41 -12.42
CA ALA A 67 3.82 27.78 -11.23
C ALA A 67 4.98 26.84 -11.55
N LEU A 68 4.88 26.00 -12.58
CA LEU A 68 5.97 25.11 -13.03
C LEU A 68 7.23 25.89 -13.36
N LEU A 69 7.11 27.05 -14.01
CA LEU A 69 8.24 27.91 -14.39
C LEU A 69 8.87 28.65 -13.20
N THR A 70 8.07 29.09 -12.23
CA THR A 70 8.53 30.04 -11.20
C THR A 70 8.76 29.41 -9.82
N PHE A 71 8.04 28.36 -9.44
CA PHE A 71 8.09 27.77 -8.10
C PHE A 71 9.39 27.01 -7.86
N THR A 72 9.85 26.96 -6.62
CA THR A 72 11.02 26.16 -6.21
C THR A 72 10.71 24.66 -6.20
N ARG A 73 11.75 23.82 -6.09
CA ARG A 73 11.58 22.36 -5.92
C ARG A 73 10.66 22.03 -4.74
N SER A 74 10.89 22.63 -3.57
CA SER A 74 10.09 22.36 -2.38
C SER A 74 8.61 22.70 -2.60
N GLU A 75 8.34 23.87 -3.19
CA GLU A 75 6.98 24.33 -3.48
C GLU A 75 6.26 23.44 -4.51
N LEU A 76 6.98 22.88 -5.50
CA LEU A 76 6.39 21.97 -6.49
C LEU A 76 6.14 20.56 -5.94
N MET A 77 7.00 20.07 -5.03
CA MET A 77 6.77 18.78 -4.36
C MET A 77 5.56 18.83 -3.40
N SER A 78 5.32 19.99 -2.78
CA SER A 78 4.15 20.26 -1.94
C SER A 78 3.09 21.12 -2.64
N ILE A 79 3.00 21.06 -3.97
CA ILE A 79 2.09 21.92 -4.73
C ILE A 79 0.64 21.78 -4.22
N PRO A 80 -0.04 22.91 -3.91
CA PRO A 80 -1.42 22.88 -3.44
C PRO A 80 -2.40 22.37 -4.51
N SER A 81 -3.45 21.68 -4.07
CA SER A 81 -4.46 21.10 -4.97
C SER A 81 -5.14 22.13 -5.87
N TYR A 82 -5.30 23.38 -5.41
CA TYR A 82 -5.93 24.45 -6.19
C TYR A 82 -5.11 24.86 -7.43
N LEU A 83 -3.79 24.61 -7.42
CA LEU A 83 -2.90 24.84 -8.56
C LEU A 83 -2.77 23.61 -9.46
N THR A 84 -3.30 22.47 -9.05
CA THR A 84 -3.26 21.21 -9.81
C THR A 84 -4.62 20.84 -10.38
N VAL A 85 -5.55 21.78 -10.40
CA VAL A 85 -6.82 21.63 -11.12
C VAL A 85 -6.55 21.83 -12.60
N ARG A 86 -6.97 20.87 -13.43
CA ARG A 86 -6.79 20.88 -14.90
C ARG A 86 -5.30 20.90 -15.30
N THR A 87 -4.61 19.81 -15.00
CA THR A 87 -3.20 19.54 -15.39
C THR A 87 -3.04 19.06 -16.83
N ASP A 88 -4.11 19.09 -17.63
CA ASP A 88 -4.16 18.75 -19.04
C ASP A 88 -3.54 19.86 -19.92
N VAL A 89 -2.33 20.24 -19.56
CA VAL A 89 -1.45 21.08 -20.38
C VAL A 89 -0.94 20.25 -21.54
N GLU A 90 -0.80 20.89 -22.71
CA GLU A 90 -0.25 20.22 -23.89
C GLU A 90 1.17 19.70 -23.61
N GLU A 91 1.43 18.47 -24.06
CA GLU A 91 2.72 17.79 -23.83
C GLU A 91 3.92 18.60 -24.36
N ASP A 92 3.76 19.27 -25.50
CA ASP A 92 4.81 20.10 -26.11
C ASP A 92 5.16 21.31 -25.23
N GLN A 93 4.17 21.92 -24.60
CA GLN A 93 4.37 23.04 -23.68
C GLN A 93 5.08 22.56 -22.40
N LEU A 94 4.70 21.41 -21.85
CA LEU A 94 5.37 20.83 -20.69
C LEU A 94 6.84 20.50 -20.98
N ILE A 95 7.14 19.91 -22.15
CA ILE A 95 8.52 19.62 -22.55
C ILE A 95 9.34 20.91 -22.65
N ARG A 96 8.80 21.97 -23.27
CA ARG A 96 9.48 23.28 -23.34
C ARG A 96 9.76 23.85 -21.95
N ILE A 97 8.79 23.76 -21.03
CA ILE A 97 8.96 24.19 -19.64
C ILE A 97 10.06 23.38 -18.93
N PHE A 98 10.07 22.05 -19.10
CA PHE A 98 11.05 21.17 -18.48
C PHE A 98 12.47 21.40 -19.01
N GLN A 99 12.60 21.64 -20.32
CA GLN A 99 13.86 22.01 -20.98
C GLN A 99 14.39 23.35 -20.46
N PHE A 100 13.53 24.37 -20.43
CA PHE A 100 13.94 25.71 -20.02
C PHE A 100 14.36 25.77 -18.55
N ARG A 101 13.52 25.24 -17.64
CA ARG A 101 13.79 25.32 -16.20
C ARG A 101 14.91 24.38 -15.77
N ASN A 102 15.22 23.37 -16.57
CA ASN A 102 16.12 22.28 -16.25
C ASN A 102 15.86 21.70 -14.86
N PHE A 103 14.80 20.91 -14.74
CA PHE A 103 14.47 20.21 -13.49
C PHE A 103 15.59 19.26 -13.04
N GLY A 104 16.50 18.86 -13.94
CA GLY A 104 17.60 17.95 -13.61
C GLY A 104 17.10 16.62 -13.03
N SER A 105 17.88 16.05 -12.11
CA SER A 105 17.66 14.69 -11.58
C SER A 105 16.39 14.50 -10.74
N TRP A 106 15.67 15.57 -10.38
CA TRP A 106 14.46 15.44 -9.55
C TRP A 106 13.16 15.46 -10.36
N LEU A 107 13.20 15.66 -11.69
CA LEU A 107 12.01 15.57 -12.54
C LEU A 107 11.25 14.24 -12.37
N PRO A 108 11.90 13.06 -12.38
CA PRO A 108 11.17 11.80 -12.17
C PRO A 108 10.47 11.70 -10.82
N SER A 109 11.13 12.19 -9.77
CA SER A 109 10.57 12.20 -8.41
C SER A 109 9.33 13.09 -8.32
N TRP A 110 9.35 14.22 -9.01
CA TRP A 110 8.18 15.10 -9.12
C TRP A 110 7.04 14.45 -9.92
N ILE A 111 7.32 13.85 -11.08
CA ILE A 111 6.31 13.11 -11.86
C ILE A 111 5.68 12.00 -10.99
N ASN A 112 6.50 11.23 -10.28
CA ASN A 112 6.01 10.19 -9.37
C ASN A 112 5.13 10.78 -8.24
N THR A 113 5.47 11.96 -7.70
CA THR A 113 4.64 12.66 -6.71
C THR A 113 3.27 13.06 -7.29
N MET A 114 3.24 13.55 -8.52
CA MET A 114 1.99 13.91 -9.20
C MET A 114 1.08 12.69 -9.44
N ILE A 115 1.67 11.56 -9.84
CA ILE A 115 0.97 10.28 -10.00
C ILE A 115 0.41 9.80 -8.65
N GLN A 116 1.23 9.78 -7.60
CA GLN A 116 0.82 9.32 -6.27
C GLN A 116 -0.33 10.16 -5.69
N LYS A 117 -0.30 11.49 -5.90
CA LYS A 117 -1.37 12.40 -5.48
C LYS A 117 -2.60 12.37 -6.42
N ARG A 118 -2.54 11.60 -7.51
CA ARG A 118 -3.57 11.51 -8.56
C ARG A 118 -3.90 12.84 -9.23
N TYR A 119 -2.94 13.77 -9.25
CA TYR A 119 -3.10 15.08 -9.89
C TYR A 119 -2.89 15.01 -11.39
N TRP A 120 -1.99 14.14 -11.83
CA TRP A 120 -1.65 13.97 -13.24
C TRP A 120 -0.98 12.61 -13.45
N ILE A 121 -1.35 11.93 -14.53
CA ILE A 121 -0.73 10.68 -14.97
C ILE A 121 -0.27 10.92 -16.41
N PRO A 122 1.05 10.90 -16.69
CA PRO A 122 1.54 11.10 -18.05
C PRO A 122 1.18 9.94 -18.97
N SER A 123 1.06 10.20 -20.27
CA SER A 123 0.94 9.15 -21.28
C SER A 123 2.27 8.38 -21.43
N TYR A 124 2.22 7.15 -21.93
CA TYR A 124 3.44 6.40 -22.23
C TYR A 124 4.29 7.10 -23.31
N ALA A 125 3.63 7.62 -24.36
CA ALA A 125 4.28 8.38 -25.42
C ALA A 125 5.03 9.60 -24.86
N PHE A 126 4.43 10.31 -23.90
CA PHE A 126 5.06 11.43 -23.23
C PHE A 126 6.35 11.04 -22.50
N LEU A 127 6.31 9.97 -21.69
CA LEU A 127 7.52 9.50 -20.99
C LEU A 127 8.62 9.09 -21.96
N LYS A 128 8.26 8.46 -23.09
CA LYS A 128 9.22 8.11 -24.15
C LYS A 128 9.86 9.35 -24.80
N ARG A 129 9.10 10.43 -24.98
CA ARG A 129 9.62 11.72 -25.47
C ARG A 129 10.56 12.38 -24.45
N LEU A 130 10.27 12.26 -23.15
CA LEU A 130 11.17 12.74 -22.11
C LEU A 130 12.48 11.94 -22.07
N GLU A 131 12.42 10.62 -22.20
CA GLU A 131 13.60 9.74 -22.24
C GLU A 131 14.44 10.00 -23.50
N SER A 132 13.82 10.07 -24.69
CA SER A 132 14.54 10.34 -25.95
C SER A 132 15.13 11.75 -26.01
N GLY A 133 14.45 12.72 -25.38
CA GLY A 133 14.94 14.08 -25.18
C GLY A 133 15.98 14.24 -24.05
N GLN A 134 16.40 13.14 -23.40
CA GLN A 134 17.36 13.12 -22.29
C GLN A 134 16.95 14.00 -21.08
N LEU A 135 15.64 14.28 -20.94
CA LEU A 135 15.10 15.02 -19.80
C LEU A 135 14.93 14.14 -18.55
N ILE A 136 14.75 12.84 -18.76
CA ILE A 136 14.74 11.83 -17.71
C ILE A 136 15.63 10.65 -18.13
N SER A 137 16.22 9.97 -17.14
CA SER A 137 16.71 8.60 -17.30
C SER A 137 15.54 7.63 -17.41
N TYR A 138 15.82 6.41 -17.88
CA TYR A 138 14.86 5.32 -17.78
C TYR A 138 14.56 5.01 -16.30
N GLU A 139 13.29 5.11 -15.94
CA GLU A 139 12.80 4.91 -14.57
C GLU A 139 11.73 3.80 -14.56
N PRO A 140 12.10 2.55 -14.24
CA PRO A 140 11.19 1.40 -14.35
C PRO A 140 9.84 1.61 -13.66
N HIS A 141 9.86 2.30 -12.51
CA HIS A 141 8.67 2.59 -11.72
C HIS A 141 7.70 3.59 -12.35
N LEU A 142 8.14 4.46 -13.27
CA LEU A 142 7.27 5.35 -14.01
C LEU A 142 6.66 4.64 -15.21
N PHE A 143 7.50 3.94 -15.99
CA PHE A 143 7.06 3.20 -17.17
C PHE A 143 6.09 2.06 -16.81
N GLY A 144 6.39 1.27 -15.78
CA GLY A 144 5.51 0.18 -15.34
C GLY A 144 4.10 0.62 -14.91
N ARG A 145 3.88 1.92 -14.64
CA ARG A 145 2.55 2.46 -14.30
C ARG A 145 1.72 2.88 -15.51
N VAL A 146 2.35 3.17 -16.64
CA VAL A 146 1.68 3.75 -17.82
C VAL A 146 1.66 2.80 -19.00
N VAL A 147 2.38 1.68 -18.92
CA VAL A 147 2.37 0.63 -19.94
C VAL A 147 1.13 -0.25 -19.76
N SER A 148 0.07 0.09 -20.50
CA SER A 148 -1.09 -0.76 -20.76
C SER A 148 -1.75 -0.34 -22.08
N PRO A 149 -2.53 -1.22 -22.76
CA PRO A 149 -3.17 -0.88 -24.04
C PRO A 149 -4.01 0.39 -23.94
N ASP A 150 -4.82 0.52 -22.89
CA ASP A 150 -5.70 1.68 -22.67
C ASP A 150 -4.92 2.98 -22.47
N ARG A 151 -3.75 2.91 -21.84
CA ARG A 151 -2.91 4.09 -21.54
C ARG A 151 -1.95 4.44 -22.67
N MET A 152 -1.54 3.44 -23.45
CA MET A 152 -0.72 3.62 -24.64
C MET A 152 -1.56 4.03 -25.85
N GLY A 153 -2.86 3.70 -25.86
CA GLY A 153 -3.72 3.86 -27.03
C GLY A 153 -3.34 2.91 -28.17
N LEU A 154 -2.75 1.75 -27.83
CA LEU A 154 -2.22 0.78 -28.80
C LEU A 154 -2.98 -0.54 -28.72
N THR A 155 -3.20 -1.14 -29.88
CA THR A 155 -3.65 -2.53 -30.03
C THR A 155 -2.51 -3.51 -29.75
N PHE A 156 -2.83 -4.77 -29.47
CA PHE A 156 -1.80 -5.80 -29.28
C PHE A 156 -0.95 -6.05 -30.54
N ASP A 157 -1.52 -5.87 -31.74
CA ASP A 157 -0.77 -6.00 -33.00
C ASP A 157 0.30 -4.90 -33.13
N GLU A 158 -0.04 -3.67 -32.74
CA GLU A 158 0.90 -2.55 -32.70
C GLU A 158 1.97 -2.75 -31.63
N ILE A 159 1.58 -3.23 -30.43
CA ILE A 159 2.52 -3.56 -29.35
C ILE A 159 3.53 -4.61 -29.83
N GLU A 160 3.07 -5.69 -30.48
CA GLU A 160 3.95 -6.75 -30.98
C GLU A 160 4.96 -6.22 -32.02
N SER A 161 4.50 -5.36 -32.92
CA SER A 161 5.37 -4.71 -33.93
C SER A 161 6.42 -3.80 -33.27
N LEU A 162 6.01 -2.99 -32.29
CA LEU A 162 6.88 -2.05 -31.60
C LEU A 162 7.88 -2.76 -30.69
N VAL A 163 7.54 -3.88 -30.07
CA VAL A 163 8.48 -4.65 -29.24
C VAL A 163 9.72 -5.10 -30.02
N LYS A 164 9.58 -5.39 -31.32
CA LYS A 164 10.70 -5.81 -32.18
C LYS A 164 11.66 -4.67 -32.54
N THR A 165 11.22 -3.42 -32.40
CA THR A 165 11.92 -2.23 -32.93
C THR A 165 12.21 -1.15 -31.88
N SER A 166 11.75 -1.34 -30.63
CA SER A 166 11.82 -0.35 -29.56
C SER A 166 12.17 -0.97 -28.20
N THR A 167 12.28 -0.13 -27.17
CA THR A 167 12.49 -0.57 -25.78
C THR A 167 11.21 -1.09 -25.11
N LEU A 168 10.10 -1.22 -25.85
CA LEU A 168 8.79 -1.54 -25.27
C LEU A 168 8.78 -2.88 -24.51
N ALA A 169 9.60 -3.87 -24.90
CA ALA A 169 9.72 -5.13 -24.16
C ALA A 169 10.22 -4.91 -22.72
N ARG A 170 11.31 -4.14 -22.57
CA ARG A 170 11.86 -3.72 -21.28
C ARG A 170 10.80 -2.97 -20.45
N ASP A 171 10.07 -2.06 -21.11
CA ASP A 171 9.07 -1.21 -20.46
C ASP A 171 7.83 -2.02 -20.01
N LEU A 172 7.43 -3.04 -20.78
CA LEU A 172 6.39 -4.01 -20.42
C LEU A 172 6.79 -4.87 -19.23
N LEU A 173 8.04 -5.34 -19.16
CA LEU A 173 8.54 -6.12 -18.02
C LEU A 173 8.51 -5.32 -16.71
N SER A 174 8.69 -3.99 -16.81
CA SER A 174 8.63 -3.09 -15.64
C SER A 174 7.28 -3.13 -14.91
N LEU A 175 6.21 -3.54 -15.62
CA LEU A 175 4.89 -3.80 -15.04
C LEU A 175 5.05 -4.69 -13.81
N PHE A 176 5.62 -5.89 -13.96
CA PHE A 176 5.66 -6.90 -12.89
C PHE A 176 6.41 -6.43 -11.64
N THR A 177 7.44 -5.59 -11.82
CA THR A 177 8.15 -4.95 -10.70
C THR A 177 7.42 -3.80 -10.03
N HIS A 178 6.59 -3.06 -10.76
CA HIS A 178 6.08 -1.75 -10.32
C HIS A 178 4.57 -1.57 -10.54
N VAL A 179 3.80 -2.65 -10.66
CA VAL A 179 2.33 -2.58 -10.80
C VAL A 179 1.76 -1.72 -9.68
N ASP A 180 1.14 -0.62 -10.09
CA ASP A 180 0.46 0.30 -9.20
C ASP A 180 -0.96 -0.21 -8.97
N LEU A 181 -1.23 -0.51 -7.70
CA LEU A 181 -2.51 -0.90 -7.13
C LEU A 181 -3.66 0.09 -7.38
N THR A 182 -3.33 1.29 -7.85
CA THR A 182 -4.27 2.39 -7.98
C THR A 182 -4.97 2.47 -9.33
N SER A 183 -4.72 1.54 -10.28
CA SER A 183 -5.56 1.47 -11.48
C SER A 183 -7.02 1.21 -11.06
N SER A 184 -7.94 2.01 -11.58
CA SER A 184 -9.40 1.84 -11.46
C SER A 184 -9.88 0.46 -11.94
N TYR A 185 -8.99 -0.29 -12.60
CA TYR A 185 -9.18 -1.63 -13.13
C TYR A 185 -8.62 -2.67 -12.16
N GLY A 186 -9.43 -3.67 -11.84
CA GLY A 186 -9.03 -4.78 -10.97
C GLY A 186 -7.97 -5.67 -11.62
N TYR A 187 -7.10 -6.24 -10.78
CA TYR A 187 -6.07 -7.20 -11.18
C TYR A 187 -6.62 -8.34 -12.04
N GLU A 188 -7.71 -8.97 -11.60
CA GLU A 188 -8.27 -10.14 -12.28
C GLU A 188 -9.07 -9.79 -13.53
N THR A 189 -9.72 -8.63 -13.55
CA THR A 189 -10.62 -8.26 -14.65
C THR A 189 -9.90 -7.65 -15.84
N TYR A 190 -8.75 -7.00 -15.62
CA TYR A 190 -8.02 -6.31 -16.68
C TYR A 190 -6.59 -6.83 -16.84
N TRP A 191 -5.80 -6.84 -15.76
CA TRP A 191 -4.38 -7.14 -15.85
C TRP A 191 -4.10 -8.62 -16.15
N THR A 192 -4.88 -9.54 -15.59
CA THR A 192 -4.76 -10.98 -15.87
C THR A 192 -4.96 -11.29 -17.37
N PRO A 193 -6.06 -10.85 -18.03
CA PRO A 193 -6.22 -11.01 -19.48
C PRO A 193 -5.09 -10.35 -20.29
N PHE A 194 -4.67 -9.15 -19.89
CA PHE A 194 -3.59 -8.43 -20.57
C PHE A 194 -2.28 -9.22 -20.58
N VAL A 195 -1.86 -9.72 -19.41
CA VAL A 195 -0.64 -10.53 -19.28
C VAL A 195 -0.77 -11.85 -20.04
N ALA A 196 -1.94 -12.50 -19.99
CA ALA A 196 -2.17 -13.74 -20.73
C ALA A 196 -2.01 -13.55 -22.24
N GLU A 197 -2.48 -12.42 -22.80
CA GLU A 197 -2.34 -12.11 -24.22
C GLU A 197 -0.89 -11.77 -24.60
N LEU A 198 -0.15 -11.06 -23.74
CA LEU A 198 1.28 -10.79 -23.97
C LEU A 198 2.09 -12.10 -24.04
N LEU A 199 1.78 -13.06 -23.18
CA LEU A 199 2.41 -14.38 -23.16
C LEU A 199 1.97 -15.26 -24.34
N SER A 200 0.67 -15.26 -24.69
CA SER A 200 0.14 -16.08 -25.79
C SER A 200 0.75 -15.69 -27.14
N ARG A 201 0.98 -14.40 -27.35
CA ARG A 201 1.62 -13.83 -28.54
C ARG A 201 3.14 -13.85 -28.52
N LYS A 202 3.76 -14.29 -27.41
CA LYS A 202 5.23 -14.24 -27.19
C LYS A 202 5.81 -12.84 -27.34
N ILE A 203 5.03 -11.81 -26.96
CA ILE A 203 5.49 -10.42 -26.90
C ILE A 203 6.50 -10.27 -25.76
N ILE A 204 6.26 -10.97 -24.66
CA ILE A 204 7.18 -11.14 -23.54
C ILE A 204 7.40 -12.64 -23.31
N LEU A 205 8.58 -12.98 -22.79
CA LEU A 205 8.95 -14.36 -22.53
C LEU A 205 8.56 -14.77 -21.08
N PRO A 206 8.01 -15.98 -20.87
CA PRO A 206 7.61 -16.44 -19.55
C PRO A 206 8.72 -16.36 -18.50
N GLU A 207 9.96 -16.68 -18.87
CA GLU A 207 11.13 -16.65 -17.99
C GLU A 207 11.48 -15.24 -17.49
N ASP A 208 11.34 -14.23 -18.35
CA ASP A 208 11.61 -12.83 -17.98
C ASP A 208 10.51 -12.29 -17.07
N VAL A 209 9.25 -12.63 -17.37
CA VAL A 209 8.11 -12.28 -16.52
C VAL A 209 8.30 -12.88 -15.13
N LEU A 210 8.67 -14.15 -15.05
CA LEU A 210 8.86 -14.82 -13.78
C LEU A 210 9.96 -14.18 -12.94
N LYS A 211 11.11 -13.83 -13.54
CA LYS A 211 12.20 -13.13 -12.85
C LYS A 211 11.71 -11.83 -12.22
N GLU A 212 10.98 -11.01 -12.97
CA GLU A 212 10.46 -9.74 -12.48
C GLU A 212 9.37 -9.94 -11.41
N VAL A 213 8.52 -10.96 -11.56
CA VAL A 213 7.52 -11.34 -10.55
C VAL A 213 8.20 -11.77 -9.25
N LEU A 214 9.18 -12.67 -9.30
CA LEU A 214 9.90 -13.14 -8.12
C LEU A 214 10.71 -12.02 -7.46
N ALA A 215 11.37 -11.17 -8.26
CA ALA A 215 12.06 -9.98 -7.77
C ALA A 215 11.11 -9.03 -7.03
N ASN A 216 9.86 -8.90 -7.49
CA ASN A 216 8.83 -8.15 -6.78
C ASN A 216 8.42 -8.84 -5.47
N LEU A 217 8.16 -10.14 -5.50
CA LEU A 217 7.76 -10.90 -4.31
C LEU A 217 8.86 -10.95 -3.23
N ALA A 218 10.12 -10.78 -3.62
CA ALA A 218 11.27 -10.69 -2.72
C ALA A 218 11.43 -9.30 -2.06
N ARG A 219 10.66 -8.29 -2.47
CA ARG A 219 10.67 -6.96 -1.83
C ARG A 219 9.89 -6.95 -0.52
N ASN A 220 10.33 -6.12 0.42
CA ASN A 220 9.69 -5.94 1.74
C ASN A 220 8.46 -5.00 1.71
N ASP A 221 7.92 -4.63 0.55
CA ASP A 221 6.77 -3.71 0.36
C ASP A 221 5.44 -4.45 0.14
N PHE A 222 5.08 -5.33 1.09
CA PHE A 222 3.95 -6.24 0.95
C PHE A 222 2.57 -5.56 0.86
N HIS A 223 1.87 -5.84 -0.23
CA HIS A 223 0.45 -5.60 -0.37
C HIS A 223 -0.27 -6.89 -0.79
N ARG A 224 -1.15 -7.41 0.08
CA ARG A 224 -1.76 -8.74 -0.08
C ARG A 224 -2.40 -8.99 -1.46
N THR A 225 -3.16 -8.04 -2.00
CA THR A 225 -3.82 -8.20 -3.31
C THR A 225 -2.83 -8.29 -4.46
N LYS A 226 -1.79 -7.42 -4.44
CA LYS A 226 -0.71 -7.43 -5.44
C LYS A 226 0.06 -8.74 -5.38
N PHE A 227 0.39 -9.15 -4.15
CA PHE A 227 1.08 -10.40 -3.88
C PHE A 227 0.32 -11.62 -4.43
N LEU A 228 -0.97 -11.74 -4.10
CA LEU A 228 -1.79 -12.87 -4.55
C LEU A 228 -1.95 -12.90 -6.07
N TRP A 229 -2.09 -11.74 -6.71
CA TRP A 229 -2.15 -11.66 -8.15
C TRP A 229 -0.82 -12.01 -8.82
N LEU A 230 0.31 -11.47 -8.35
CA LEU A 230 1.63 -11.84 -8.86
C LEU A 230 1.93 -13.33 -8.69
N LYS A 231 1.54 -13.91 -7.54
CA LYS A 231 1.58 -15.36 -7.33
C LYS A 231 0.72 -16.11 -8.35
N SER A 232 -0.49 -15.62 -8.65
CA SER A 232 -1.37 -16.28 -9.63
C SER A 232 -0.82 -16.22 -11.06
N ILE A 233 -0.10 -15.15 -11.42
CA ILE A 233 0.66 -15.05 -12.67
C ILE A 233 1.79 -16.09 -12.69
N ALA A 234 2.59 -16.17 -11.62
CA ALA A 234 3.67 -17.15 -11.53
C ALA A 234 3.16 -18.61 -11.63
N GLU A 235 2.05 -18.95 -10.97
CA GLU A 235 1.44 -20.29 -11.03
C GLU A 235 0.89 -20.65 -12.42
N LYS A 236 0.51 -19.64 -13.22
CA LYS A 236 0.05 -19.85 -14.61
C LYS A 236 1.21 -20.07 -15.58
N ILE A 237 2.39 -19.52 -15.26
CA ILE A 237 3.62 -19.73 -16.02
C ILE A 237 4.12 -21.15 -15.68
N LYS A 238 3.65 -22.14 -16.44
CA LYS A 238 4.06 -23.54 -16.30
C LYS A 238 5.50 -23.71 -16.81
N LEU A 239 6.44 -23.73 -15.88
CA LEU A 239 7.85 -23.93 -16.20
C LEU A 239 8.21 -25.40 -16.08
N SER A 240 9.06 -25.86 -16.99
CA SER A 240 9.80 -27.11 -16.81
C SER A 240 10.81 -26.99 -15.67
N SER A 241 11.26 -28.13 -15.13
CA SER A 241 12.30 -28.14 -14.09
C SER A 241 13.59 -27.43 -14.53
N GLU A 242 13.91 -27.48 -15.84
CA GLU A 242 15.07 -26.82 -16.45
C GLU A 242 14.92 -25.30 -16.59
N GLU A 243 13.70 -24.78 -16.64
CA GLU A 243 13.46 -23.33 -16.64
C GLU A 243 13.42 -22.80 -15.20
N THR A 244 12.77 -23.53 -14.28
CA THR A 244 12.69 -23.15 -12.86
C THR A 244 14.08 -23.11 -12.21
N ILE A 245 15.01 -24.00 -12.60
CA ILE A 245 16.36 -24.00 -12.05
C ILE A 245 17.15 -22.72 -12.39
N GLN A 246 16.81 -22.02 -13.47
CA GLN A 246 17.48 -20.77 -13.87
C GLN A 246 17.09 -19.59 -12.98
N VAL A 247 15.96 -19.66 -12.28
CA VAL A 247 15.45 -18.59 -11.41
C VAL A 247 15.54 -18.93 -9.92
N GLN A 248 16.35 -19.93 -9.57
CA GLN A 248 16.49 -20.38 -8.18
C GLN A 248 17.04 -19.28 -7.24
N SER A 249 17.81 -18.31 -7.75
CA SER A 249 18.29 -17.16 -6.95
C SER A 249 17.13 -16.32 -6.45
N GLU A 250 16.20 -16.02 -7.34
CA GLU A 250 15.04 -15.19 -7.09
C GLU A 250 14.06 -15.90 -6.16
N LEU A 251 13.91 -17.23 -6.31
CA LEU A 251 13.17 -18.07 -5.35
C LEU A 251 13.79 -18.00 -3.95
N PHE A 252 15.11 -18.13 -3.81
CA PHE A 252 15.78 -18.03 -2.51
C PHE A 252 15.61 -16.64 -1.89
N ALA A 253 15.65 -15.58 -2.69
CA ALA A 253 15.41 -14.22 -2.21
C ALA A 253 14.03 -14.07 -1.54
N VAL A 254 12.98 -14.71 -2.07
CA VAL A 254 11.64 -14.69 -1.45
C VAL A 254 11.63 -15.37 -0.07
N LEU A 255 12.43 -16.41 0.16
CA LEU A 255 12.53 -17.08 1.46
C LEU A 255 13.07 -16.17 2.57
N THR A 256 13.87 -15.17 2.20
CA THR A 256 14.43 -14.19 3.13
C THR A 256 13.43 -13.10 3.56
N THR A 257 12.24 -13.08 2.95
CA THR A 257 11.18 -12.11 3.29
C THR A 257 10.40 -12.51 4.54
N GLN A 258 9.65 -11.58 5.13
CA GLN A 258 8.83 -11.84 6.32
C GLN A 258 7.40 -12.30 5.98
N HIS A 259 7.15 -12.79 4.76
CA HIS A 259 5.81 -13.02 4.23
C HIS A 259 5.47 -14.51 4.11
N GLY A 260 4.70 -15.04 5.08
CA GLY A 260 4.43 -16.48 5.19
C GLY A 260 3.74 -17.11 3.97
N VAL A 261 2.90 -16.37 3.24
CA VAL A 261 2.25 -16.91 2.01
C VAL A 261 3.29 -17.15 0.91
N GLY A 262 4.24 -16.23 0.74
CA GLY A 262 5.30 -16.36 -0.26
C GLY A 262 6.31 -17.43 0.08
N ILE A 263 6.74 -17.48 1.34
CA ILE A 263 7.63 -18.53 1.84
C ILE A 263 7.03 -19.91 1.57
N ASN A 264 5.76 -20.14 1.93
CA ASN A 264 5.13 -21.45 1.77
C ASN A 264 4.96 -21.88 0.31
N TRP A 265 4.65 -20.92 -0.57
CA TRP A 265 4.55 -21.17 -2.00
C TRP A 265 5.92 -21.51 -2.58
N VAL A 266 6.95 -20.72 -2.33
CA VAL A 266 8.31 -20.99 -2.84
C VAL A 266 8.85 -22.32 -2.32
N LEU A 267 8.66 -22.66 -1.05
CA LEU A 267 9.05 -23.97 -0.53
C LEU A 267 8.31 -25.13 -1.23
N GLN A 268 7.10 -24.90 -1.75
CA GLN A 268 6.40 -25.90 -2.54
C GLN A 268 7.08 -26.12 -3.89
N GLU A 269 7.48 -25.03 -4.56
CA GLU A 269 8.17 -25.07 -5.86
C GLU A 269 9.60 -25.62 -5.73
N LEU A 270 10.29 -25.31 -4.63
CA LEU A 270 11.65 -25.78 -4.38
C LEU A 270 11.74 -27.26 -4.01
N LYS A 271 10.67 -27.87 -3.47
CA LYS A 271 10.68 -29.28 -3.07
C LYS A 271 11.02 -30.25 -4.21
N PRO A 272 10.39 -30.19 -5.40
CA PRO A 272 10.83 -31.01 -6.53
C PRO A 272 12.20 -30.57 -7.07
N LEU A 273 12.50 -29.26 -7.01
CA LEU A 273 13.75 -28.70 -7.54
C LEU A 273 14.99 -29.09 -6.72
N SER A 274 14.83 -29.37 -5.43
CA SER A 274 15.96 -29.72 -4.54
C SER A 274 16.67 -31.00 -4.96
N ARG A 275 16.02 -31.87 -5.75
CA ARG A 275 16.62 -33.11 -6.29
C ARG A 275 17.39 -32.89 -7.59
N HIS A 276 17.35 -31.67 -8.14
CA HIS A 276 17.97 -31.36 -9.41
C HIS A 276 19.50 -31.29 -9.28
N PRO A 277 20.29 -31.83 -10.22
CA PRO A 277 21.77 -31.80 -10.13
C PRO A 277 22.36 -30.40 -10.09
N ALA A 278 21.73 -29.43 -10.78
CA ALA A 278 22.16 -28.03 -10.79
C ALA A 278 21.55 -27.19 -9.65
N PHE A 279 20.95 -27.82 -8.64
CA PHE A 279 20.42 -27.13 -7.48
C PHE A 279 21.57 -26.61 -6.60
N ARG A 280 21.59 -25.30 -6.37
CA ARG A 280 22.59 -24.63 -5.53
C ARG A 280 22.20 -24.76 -4.06
N TRP A 281 22.40 -25.97 -3.54
CA TRP A 281 22.07 -26.33 -2.16
C TRP A 281 22.76 -25.42 -1.13
N ALA A 282 23.97 -24.91 -1.41
CA ALA A 282 24.67 -24.01 -0.50
C ALA A 282 23.94 -22.66 -0.34
N ASP A 283 23.53 -22.04 -1.45
CA ASP A 283 22.76 -20.79 -1.45
C ASP A 283 21.38 -21.00 -0.79
N PHE A 284 20.76 -22.15 -1.03
CA PHE A 284 19.51 -22.54 -0.39
C PHE A 284 19.67 -22.62 1.14
N LEU A 285 20.72 -23.26 1.63
CA LEU A 285 20.98 -23.39 3.07
C LEU A 285 21.16 -22.03 3.74
N LEU A 286 21.85 -21.07 3.10
CA LEU A 286 21.97 -19.69 3.60
C LEU A 286 20.59 -19.00 3.72
N ALA A 287 19.72 -19.16 2.71
CA ALA A 287 18.38 -18.60 2.75
C ALA A 287 17.50 -19.24 3.83
N ILE A 288 17.62 -20.56 4.04
CA ILE A 288 16.88 -21.29 5.06
C ILE A 288 17.38 -20.97 6.47
N GLU A 289 18.68 -20.79 6.68
CA GLU A 289 19.24 -20.38 7.97
C GLU A 289 18.62 -19.06 8.43
N LEU A 290 18.50 -18.09 7.52
CA LEU A 290 17.84 -16.82 7.80
C LEU A 290 16.34 -16.98 8.08
N LEU A 291 15.66 -17.88 7.36
CA LEU A 291 14.25 -18.20 7.59
C LEU A 291 14.03 -18.84 8.97
N LEU A 292 14.84 -19.83 9.35
CA LEU A 292 14.70 -20.60 10.60
C LEU A 292 15.13 -19.80 11.84
N SER A 293 16.09 -18.89 11.68
CA SER A 293 16.55 -17.99 12.76
C SER A 293 15.70 -16.73 12.87
N GLY A 294 14.85 -16.45 11.88
CA GLY A 294 14.04 -15.25 11.81
C GLY A 294 12.86 -15.23 12.80
N LYS A 295 12.39 -14.01 13.12
CA LYS A 295 11.20 -13.75 13.97
C LYS A 295 9.93 -14.52 13.52
N HIS A 296 9.87 -14.90 12.24
CA HIS A 296 8.73 -15.54 11.60
C HIS A 296 9.00 -17.01 11.20
N ALA A 297 10.01 -17.67 11.80
CA ALA A 297 10.39 -19.04 11.48
C ALA A 297 9.22 -20.03 11.40
N LYS A 298 8.19 -19.88 12.26
CA LYS A 298 6.98 -20.71 12.25
C LYS A 298 6.23 -20.72 10.90
N LEU A 299 6.32 -19.65 10.10
CA LEU A 299 5.53 -19.49 8.87
C LEU A 299 6.00 -20.38 7.71
N GLY A 300 7.17 -21.02 7.80
CA GLY A 300 7.70 -21.90 6.75
C GLY A 300 8.60 -23.04 7.23
N ALA A 301 9.03 -23.03 8.49
CA ALA A 301 9.99 -24.00 9.03
C ALA A 301 9.58 -25.45 8.79
N SER A 302 8.30 -25.82 8.98
CA SER A 302 7.85 -27.21 8.79
C SER A 302 8.08 -27.71 7.36
N ARG A 303 7.83 -26.87 6.34
CA ARG A 303 8.08 -27.21 4.93
C ARG A 303 9.56 -27.17 4.60
N ALA A 304 10.30 -26.18 5.10
CA ALA A 304 11.74 -26.09 4.93
C ALA A 304 12.45 -27.34 5.47
N LEU A 305 12.12 -27.76 6.70
CA LEU A 305 12.68 -28.94 7.33
C LEU A 305 12.35 -30.23 6.56
N LEU A 306 11.19 -30.33 5.89
CA LEU A 306 10.89 -31.47 5.02
C LEU A 306 11.84 -31.56 3.82
N ILE A 307 12.23 -30.42 3.24
CA ILE A 307 13.20 -30.38 2.14
C ILE A 307 14.59 -30.72 2.68
N LEU A 308 14.99 -30.13 3.81
CA LEU A 308 16.28 -30.39 4.46
C LEU A 308 16.45 -31.84 4.90
N GLU A 309 15.38 -32.52 5.32
CA GLU A 309 15.45 -33.94 5.70
C GLU A 309 15.84 -34.85 4.53
N GLU A 310 15.43 -34.50 3.31
CA GLU A 310 15.73 -35.26 2.10
C GLU A 310 16.97 -34.75 1.34
N LEU A 311 17.36 -33.49 1.54
CA LEU A 311 18.45 -32.83 0.79
C LEU A 311 19.77 -33.64 0.75
N PRO A 312 20.25 -34.26 1.84
CA PRO A 312 21.49 -35.04 1.82
C PRO A 312 21.43 -36.32 0.96
N LEU A 313 20.23 -36.81 0.60
CA LEU A 313 20.08 -37.97 -0.29
C LEU A 313 20.56 -37.65 -1.71
N ASP A 314 20.21 -36.46 -2.20
CA ASP A 314 20.56 -36.00 -3.54
C ASP A 314 21.88 -35.21 -3.54
N HIS A 315 22.24 -34.58 -2.41
CA HIS A 315 23.45 -33.77 -2.24
C HIS A 315 24.26 -34.17 -0.99
N PRO A 316 25.02 -35.28 -1.01
CA PRO A 316 25.74 -35.76 0.18
C PRO A 316 26.73 -34.75 0.78
N ALA A 317 27.28 -33.86 -0.05
CA ALA A 317 28.18 -32.78 0.40
C ALA A 317 27.49 -31.77 1.33
N ALA A 318 26.15 -31.68 1.31
CA ALA A 318 25.36 -30.77 2.13
C ALA A 318 25.07 -31.31 3.55
N THR A 319 25.44 -32.55 3.87
CA THR A 319 24.99 -33.26 5.09
C THR A 319 25.29 -32.49 6.38
N ALA A 320 26.56 -32.17 6.64
CA ALA A 320 26.97 -31.48 7.87
C ALA A 320 26.34 -30.07 7.98
N GLU A 321 26.32 -29.35 6.86
CA GLU A 321 25.74 -28.01 6.77
C GLU A 321 24.22 -28.03 7.02
N THR A 322 23.53 -29.03 6.49
CA THR A 322 22.09 -29.24 6.68
C THR A 322 21.78 -29.41 8.15
N VAL A 323 22.52 -30.28 8.86
CA VAL A 323 22.37 -30.47 10.31
C VAL A 323 22.55 -29.12 11.02
N ARG A 324 23.67 -28.42 10.75
CA ARG A 324 23.98 -27.13 11.41
C ARG A 324 22.87 -26.09 11.23
N VAL A 325 22.36 -25.91 10.01
CA VAL A 325 21.32 -24.93 9.68
C VAL A 325 19.97 -25.26 10.33
N THR A 326 19.69 -26.53 10.65
CA THR A 326 18.43 -26.91 11.32
C THR A 326 18.41 -26.66 12.83
N LEU A 327 19.57 -26.70 13.50
CA LEU A 327 19.64 -26.62 14.97
C LEU A 327 18.99 -25.37 15.56
N PRO A 328 19.18 -24.15 15.01
CA PRO A 328 18.51 -22.94 15.52
C PRO A 328 16.98 -23.04 15.55
N ALA A 329 16.37 -23.88 14.71
CA ALA A 329 14.93 -24.09 14.71
C ALA A 329 14.40 -24.79 15.98
N LEU A 330 15.27 -25.37 16.84
CA LEU A 330 14.89 -25.85 18.17
C LEU A 330 14.36 -24.73 19.08
N LEU A 331 14.79 -23.48 18.86
CA LEU A 331 14.31 -22.30 19.59
C LEU A 331 12.85 -21.95 19.28
N VAL A 332 12.31 -22.49 18.19
CA VAL A 332 10.90 -22.32 17.85
C VAL A 332 10.08 -23.18 18.81
N LYS A 333 9.36 -22.53 19.73
CA LYS A 333 8.44 -23.16 20.70
C LYS A 333 7.23 -23.80 19.99
N ASP A 334 7.46 -24.87 19.26
CA ASP A 334 6.51 -25.66 18.48
C ASP A 334 7.01 -27.11 18.42
N ALA A 335 6.24 -28.03 19.05
CA ALA A 335 6.67 -29.42 19.21
C ALA A 335 6.87 -30.13 17.85
N SER A 336 6.09 -29.79 16.82
CA SER A 336 6.19 -30.43 15.51
C SER A 336 7.46 -30.02 14.77
N ILE A 337 7.86 -28.74 14.89
CA ILE A 337 9.11 -28.23 14.34
C ILE A 337 10.30 -28.86 15.05
N GLN A 338 10.30 -28.87 16.39
CA GLN A 338 11.38 -29.44 17.18
C GLN A 338 11.57 -30.94 16.88
N GLU A 339 10.48 -31.72 16.78
CA GLU A 339 10.54 -33.15 16.44
C GLU A 339 11.17 -33.40 15.06
N LYS A 340 10.90 -32.53 14.07
CA LYS A 340 11.54 -32.61 12.74
C LYS A 340 13.03 -32.34 12.81
N VAL A 341 13.46 -31.32 13.55
CA VAL A 341 14.90 -31.04 13.73
C VAL A 341 15.59 -32.23 14.37
N ILE A 342 15.03 -32.79 15.45
CA ILE A 342 15.55 -33.96 16.15
C ILE A 342 15.71 -35.15 15.20
N ARG A 343 14.72 -35.42 14.34
CA ARG A 343 14.76 -36.49 13.34
C ARG A 343 15.85 -36.27 12.29
N ILE A 344 16.05 -35.03 11.83
CA ILE A 344 17.13 -34.68 10.88
C ILE A 344 18.49 -34.94 11.53
N VAL A 345 18.71 -34.46 12.76
CA VAL A 345 19.96 -34.65 13.50
C VAL A 345 20.24 -36.15 13.69
N ALA A 346 19.26 -36.91 14.16
CA ALA A 346 19.40 -38.34 14.40
C ALA A 346 19.67 -39.16 13.12
N ARG A 347 19.15 -38.70 11.98
CA ARG A 347 19.30 -39.38 10.68
C ARG A 347 20.66 -39.12 10.03
N TRP A 348 21.17 -37.90 10.14
CA TRP A 348 22.30 -37.42 9.33
C TRP A 348 23.59 -37.18 10.09
N SER A 349 23.59 -37.38 11.41
CA SER A 349 24.76 -37.14 12.26
C SER A 349 25.19 -38.39 13.02
N GLN A 350 26.44 -38.41 13.47
CA GLN A 350 26.98 -39.48 14.29
C GLN A 350 27.27 -39.02 15.72
N PRO A 351 27.06 -39.86 16.76
CA PRO A 351 27.29 -39.48 18.16
C PRO A 351 28.74 -39.09 18.49
N GLN A 352 29.72 -39.46 17.65
CA GLN A 352 31.13 -39.12 17.85
C GLN A 352 31.49 -37.69 17.43
N GLU A 353 30.57 -36.95 16.80
CA GLU A 353 30.80 -35.58 16.35
C GLU A 353 30.80 -34.59 17.52
N GLU A 354 32.00 -34.16 17.92
CA GLU A 354 32.20 -33.31 19.10
C GLU A 354 31.52 -31.93 18.98
N TRP A 355 31.62 -31.29 17.80
CA TRP A 355 30.98 -30.00 17.52
C TRP A 355 29.46 -30.04 17.71
N LEU A 356 28.81 -31.14 17.31
CA LEU A 356 27.36 -31.30 17.40
C LEU A 356 26.93 -31.50 18.86
N ARG A 357 27.74 -32.21 19.66
CA ARG A 357 27.49 -32.36 21.10
C ARG A 357 27.55 -31.02 21.82
N GLU A 358 28.58 -30.22 21.55
CA GLU A 358 28.73 -28.89 22.14
C GLU A 358 27.55 -27.98 21.78
N GLU A 359 27.12 -27.99 20.51
CA GLU A 359 25.99 -27.19 20.05
C GLU A 359 24.65 -27.65 20.66
N LEU A 360 24.39 -28.97 20.75
CA LEU A 360 23.17 -29.50 21.35
C LEU A 360 23.03 -29.19 22.84
N LEU A 361 24.14 -29.05 23.57
CA LEU A 361 24.15 -28.64 24.97
C LEU A 361 23.56 -27.23 25.18
N LEU A 362 23.59 -26.37 24.15
CA LEU A 362 22.98 -25.04 24.22
C LEU A 362 21.44 -25.07 24.23
N TYR A 363 20.83 -26.19 23.85
CA TYR A 363 19.38 -26.33 23.71
C TYR A 363 18.74 -27.27 24.75
N THR A 364 19.50 -27.86 25.69
CA THR A 364 18.99 -28.89 26.63
C THR A 364 17.76 -28.45 27.42
N ASP A 365 17.71 -27.18 27.81
CA ASP A 365 16.62 -26.62 28.62
C ASP A 365 15.29 -26.45 27.85
N ILE A 366 15.35 -26.47 26.52
CA ILE A 366 14.20 -26.26 25.64
C ILE A 366 13.84 -27.51 24.82
N LEU A 367 14.66 -28.57 24.89
CA LEU A 367 14.42 -29.81 24.19
C LEU A 367 13.17 -30.51 24.75
N PRO A 368 12.26 -30.96 23.88
CA PRO A 368 11.10 -31.73 24.31
C PRO A 368 11.53 -33.11 24.85
N ALA A 369 10.71 -33.72 25.71
CA ALA A 369 11.07 -34.98 26.39
C ALA A 369 11.41 -36.13 25.42
N ASN A 370 10.74 -36.20 24.28
CA ASN A 370 11.01 -37.20 23.23
C ASN A 370 12.37 -36.99 22.51
N ALA A 371 12.98 -35.80 22.61
CA ALA A 371 14.31 -35.56 22.08
C ALA A 371 15.36 -36.46 22.75
N TYR A 372 15.19 -36.73 24.05
CA TYR A 372 16.12 -37.56 24.83
C TYR A 372 16.03 -39.05 24.45
N GLU A 373 14.90 -39.50 23.88
CA GLU A 373 14.77 -40.86 23.34
C GLU A 373 15.56 -41.03 22.04
N LEU A 374 15.51 -40.03 21.15
CA LEU A 374 16.14 -40.10 19.82
C LEU A 374 17.60 -39.62 19.82
N LEU A 375 17.96 -38.68 20.71
CA LEU A 375 19.28 -38.06 20.80
C LEU A 375 20.04 -38.46 22.07
N GLY A 376 19.56 -39.45 22.84
CA GLY A 376 20.20 -39.85 24.10
C GLY A 376 21.66 -40.31 23.98
N SER A 377 22.09 -40.78 22.80
CA SER A 377 23.50 -41.09 22.51
C SER A 377 24.37 -39.84 22.26
N PHE A 378 23.75 -38.72 21.94
CA PHE A 378 24.38 -37.42 21.71
C PHE A 378 24.40 -36.58 23.00
N LEU A 379 23.35 -36.67 23.82
CA LEU A 379 23.18 -35.90 25.06
C LEU A 379 23.74 -36.66 26.25
N SER A 380 24.71 -36.09 26.96
CA SER A 380 25.29 -36.71 28.18
C SER A 380 24.42 -36.49 29.43
N SER A 381 23.29 -35.77 29.32
CA SER A 381 22.47 -35.29 30.43
C SER A 381 21.09 -35.94 30.52
N THR A 382 20.64 -36.22 31.74
CA THR A 382 19.31 -36.75 32.07
C THR A 382 18.23 -35.68 31.83
N PRO A 383 17.03 -36.03 31.31
CA PRO A 383 15.98 -35.04 31.00
C PRO A 383 15.54 -34.23 32.24
N PRO A 384 15.23 -32.92 32.07
CA PRO A 384 14.71 -32.08 33.16
C PRO A 384 13.32 -32.54 33.62
N ALA A 385 13.02 -32.33 34.91
CA ALA A 385 11.75 -32.70 35.52
C ALA A 385 10.54 -31.99 34.85
N PRO A 386 9.34 -32.60 34.80
CA PRO A 386 8.20 -32.04 34.08
C PRO A 386 7.76 -30.69 34.65
N ILE A 387 7.54 -29.70 33.78
CA ILE A 387 7.03 -28.36 34.15
C ILE A 387 5.55 -28.47 34.55
N GLU A 388 5.18 -27.89 35.70
CA GLU A 388 3.81 -27.85 36.21
C GLU A 388 2.84 -27.19 35.20
N ARG A 389 1.69 -27.84 34.96
CA ARG A 389 0.67 -27.37 34.00
C ARG A 389 -0.07 -26.13 34.53
N TYR A 390 -0.25 -25.13 33.67
CA TYR A 390 -1.07 -23.94 33.96
C TYR A 390 -2.53 -24.30 34.29
N VAL A 391 -3.03 -23.76 35.40
CA VAL A 391 -4.44 -23.89 35.82
C VAL A 391 -5.14 -22.55 35.58
N TYR A 392 -6.15 -22.55 34.70
CA TYR A 392 -6.96 -21.36 34.44
C TYR A 392 -7.80 -20.97 35.67
N GLN A 393 -7.60 -19.74 36.15
CA GLN A 393 -8.41 -19.15 37.22
C GLN A 393 -9.21 -17.96 36.67
N PRO A 394 -10.53 -18.08 36.46
CA PRO A 394 -11.35 -16.98 35.97
C PRO A 394 -11.40 -15.85 36.98
N LYS A 395 -11.21 -14.61 36.51
CA LYS A 395 -11.39 -13.38 37.31
C LYS A 395 -12.62 -12.62 36.82
N SER A 396 -13.55 -12.34 37.72
CA SER A 396 -14.68 -11.45 37.45
C SER A 396 -14.21 -9.99 37.60
N ILE A 397 -14.45 -9.16 36.58
CA ILE A 397 -14.09 -7.74 36.57
C ILE A 397 -15.36 -6.93 36.34
N ARG A 398 -15.65 -5.97 37.22
CA ARG A 398 -16.73 -5.00 37.02
C ARG A 398 -16.30 -3.95 36.01
N VAL A 399 -17.09 -3.78 34.94
CA VAL A 399 -16.76 -2.91 33.80
C VAL A 399 -17.60 -1.63 33.73
N LEU A 400 -18.80 -1.63 34.32
CA LEU A 400 -19.68 -0.46 34.47
C LEU A 400 -19.31 0.24 35.79
N THR A 401 -18.39 1.18 35.70
CA THR A 401 -17.86 1.97 36.81
C THR A 401 -17.84 3.45 36.45
N GLU A 402 -18.08 4.33 37.42
CA GLU A 402 -18.24 5.76 37.16
C GLU A 402 -17.02 6.41 36.50
N ASP A 403 -15.81 5.94 36.79
CA ASP A 403 -14.56 6.38 36.15
C ASP A 403 -14.51 6.09 34.64
N ARG A 404 -15.34 5.16 34.16
CA ARG A 404 -15.45 4.78 32.75
C ARG A 404 -16.65 5.40 32.06
N ARG A 405 -17.51 6.12 32.77
CA ARG A 405 -18.72 6.72 32.21
C ARG A 405 -18.37 7.76 31.15
N ILE A 406 -19.04 7.69 30.01
CA ILE A 406 -18.84 8.61 28.89
C ILE A 406 -19.68 9.86 29.15
N THR A 407 -19.02 11.03 29.06
CA THR A 407 -19.69 12.32 29.25
C THR A 407 -20.64 12.61 28.08
N ALA A 408 -21.88 12.96 28.41
CA ALA A 408 -22.88 13.37 27.43
C ALA A 408 -22.52 14.72 26.79
N VAL A 409 -22.92 14.94 25.55
CA VAL A 409 -22.80 16.22 24.86
C VAL A 409 -23.99 17.09 25.25
N THR A 410 -23.74 18.19 25.95
CA THR A 410 -24.81 19.01 26.55
C THR A 410 -24.98 20.39 25.91
N ASN A 411 -23.98 20.85 25.17
CA ASN A 411 -23.95 22.17 24.57
C ASN A 411 -23.19 22.17 23.23
N TRP A 412 -23.19 23.32 22.55
CA TRP A 412 -22.50 23.51 21.27
C TRP A 412 -20.98 23.28 21.36
N GLU A 413 -20.32 23.74 22.42
CA GLU A 413 -18.87 23.61 22.58
C GLU A 413 -18.46 22.15 22.73
N ASP A 414 -19.23 21.36 23.48
CA ASP A 414 -19.05 19.91 23.62
C ASP A 414 -19.15 19.21 22.26
N LEU A 415 -20.14 19.60 21.44
CA LEU A 415 -20.34 19.05 20.10
C LEU A 415 -19.19 19.46 19.18
N LEU A 416 -18.75 20.72 19.23
CA LEU A 416 -17.67 21.25 18.41
C LEU A 416 -16.34 20.55 18.74
N PHE A 417 -16.06 20.32 20.02
CA PHE A 417 -14.91 19.54 20.48
C PHE A 417 -14.97 18.09 19.98
N LEU A 418 -16.15 17.46 20.05
CA LEU A 418 -16.36 16.10 19.54
C LEU A 418 -16.15 16.01 18.03
N ILE A 419 -16.66 16.98 17.26
CA ILE A 419 -16.41 17.08 15.81
C ILE A 419 -14.90 17.15 15.56
N GLY A 420 -14.18 18.07 16.21
CA GLY A 420 -12.72 18.19 16.06
C GLY A 420 -11.96 16.91 16.39
N LYS A 421 -12.39 16.19 17.42
CA LYS A 421 -11.78 14.90 17.82
C LYS A 421 -11.98 13.83 16.73
N VAL A 422 -13.20 13.70 16.22
CA VAL A 422 -13.54 12.69 15.20
C VAL A 422 -12.92 13.02 13.84
N THR A 423 -12.75 14.30 13.50
CA THR A 423 -12.09 14.72 12.25
C THR A 423 -10.57 14.54 12.28
N THR A 424 -9.96 14.53 13.47
CA THR A 424 -8.51 14.33 13.66
C THR A 424 -8.16 12.85 13.86
N HIS A 425 -8.99 12.09 14.58
CA HIS A 425 -8.73 10.68 14.89
C HIS A 425 -10.02 9.85 14.81
N PHE A 426 -9.97 8.76 14.04
CA PHE A 426 -11.09 7.83 13.94
C PHE A 426 -11.17 6.92 15.18
N ASP A 427 -12.12 7.21 16.06
CA ASP A 427 -12.49 6.37 17.19
C ASP A 427 -13.98 5.99 17.09
N VAL A 428 -14.27 4.69 17.14
CA VAL A 428 -15.64 4.19 16.95
C VAL A 428 -16.59 4.73 18.02
N SER A 429 -16.16 4.80 19.29
CA SER A 429 -17.01 5.27 20.40
C SER A 429 -17.34 6.75 20.28
N GLU A 430 -16.40 7.55 19.80
CA GLU A 430 -16.61 8.98 19.56
C GLU A 430 -17.51 9.22 18.34
N VAL A 431 -17.42 8.37 17.31
CA VAL A 431 -18.33 8.41 16.16
C VAL A 431 -19.76 8.03 16.56
N GLU A 432 -19.95 6.99 17.40
CA GLU A 432 -21.27 6.67 17.97
C GLU A 432 -21.85 7.89 18.68
N ARG A 433 -21.04 8.50 19.56
CA ARG A 433 -21.43 9.66 20.37
C ARG A 433 -21.78 10.87 19.48
N LEU A 434 -21.04 11.08 18.39
CA LEU A 434 -21.30 12.16 17.45
C LEU A 434 -22.64 11.96 16.76
N LEU A 435 -22.90 10.77 16.21
CA LEU A 435 -24.17 10.47 15.53
C LEU A 435 -25.36 10.64 16.48
N ASP A 436 -25.24 10.13 17.70
CA ASP A 436 -26.26 10.25 18.74
C ASP A 436 -26.53 11.72 19.11
N SER A 437 -25.48 12.52 19.29
CA SER A 437 -25.58 13.95 19.63
C SER A 437 -26.24 14.77 18.51
N LEU A 438 -25.94 14.45 17.25
CA LEU A 438 -26.51 15.12 16.08
C LEU A 438 -27.99 14.76 15.86
N LEU A 439 -28.46 13.62 16.41
CA LEU A 439 -29.85 13.19 16.34
C LEU A 439 -30.71 13.77 17.46
N GLN A 440 -30.18 13.83 18.68
CA GLN A 440 -30.96 14.25 19.85
C GLN A 440 -31.20 15.77 19.90
N GLN A 441 -30.29 16.59 19.35
CA GLN A 441 -30.34 18.06 19.28
C GLN A 441 -31.19 18.71 20.39
N GLY A 442 -30.66 18.68 21.60
CA GLY A 442 -31.28 19.23 22.81
C GLY A 442 -30.72 20.60 23.23
N PHE A 443 -29.91 21.26 22.40
CA PHE A 443 -29.24 22.53 22.72
C PHE A 443 -29.29 23.51 21.54
N ASP A 444 -29.25 24.81 21.87
CA ASP A 444 -29.31 25.89 20.89
C ASP A 444 -28.03 25.98 20.06
N LEU A 445 -28.19 26.13 18.73
CA LEU A 445 -27.09 26.30 17.79
C LEU A 445 -26.79 27.80 17.59
N PRO A 446 -25.51 28.23 17.58
CA PRO A 446 -25.13 29.60 17.24
C PRO A 446 -25.51 29.97 15.80
N ALA A 447 -25.64 31.28 15.50
CA ALA A 447 -26.00 31.75 14.17
C ALA A 447 -24.96 31.39 13.08
N ASP A 448 -23.70 31.23 13.46
CA ASP A 448 -22.54 30.94 12.61
C ASP A 448 -22.11 29.46 12.66
N PHE A 449 -22.95 28.57 13.19
CA PHE A 449 -22.58 27.15 13.37
C PHE A 449 -22.17 26.46 12.06
N GLN A 450 -22.78 26.83 10.93
CA GLN A 450 -22.44 26.29 9.61
C GLN A 450 -21.00 26.64 9.21
N ASP A 451 -20.59 27.89 9.44
CA ASP A 451 -19.24 28.37 9.15
C ASP A 451 -18.21 27.66 10.05
N GLN A 452 -18.52 27.51 11.34
CA GLN A 452 -17.66 26.77 12.29
C GLN A 452 -17.47 25.30 11.89
N VAL A 453 -18.54 24.61 11.46
CA VAL A 453 -18.45 23.22 10.98
C VAL A 453 -17.66 23.12 9.68
N SER A 454 -17.81 24.09 8.78
CA SER A 454 -17.08 24.14 7.51
C SER A 454 -15.58 24.44 7.69
N SER A 455 -15.20 25.08 8.80
CA SER A 455 -13.82 25.47 9.11
C SER A 455 -12.92 24.30 9.52
N PHE A 456 -13.50 23.15 9.88
CA PHE A 456 -12.70 21.97 10.21
C PHE A 456 -11.96 21.46 8.99
N HIS A 457 -10.63 21.51 9.07
CA HIS A 457 -9.77 20.81 8.15
C HIS A 457 -9.81 19.32 8.47
N PHE A 458 -10.50 18.57 7.62
CA PHE A 458 -10.30 17.13 7.56
C PHE A 458 -8.90 16.93 7.03
N GLU A 459 -7.97 16.49 7.88
CA GLU A 459 -6.65 16.08 7.43
C GLU A 459 -6.83 15.13 6.25
N ALA A 460 -5.94 15.22 5.26
CA ALA A 460 -5.92 14.35 4.07
C ALA A 460 -5.52 12.91 4.44
N MET A 461 -6.17 12.35 5.46
CA MET A 461 -6.01 10.99 5.92
C MET A 461 -6.78 10.07 4.98
N SER A 462 -6.09 9.05 4.51
CA SER A 462 -6.47 8.08 3.48
C SER A 462 -7.66 7.16 3.82
N SER A 463 -8.46 7.45 4.85
CA SER A 463 -9.58 6.59 5.27
C SER A 463 -10.91 7.06 4.67
N LYS A 464 -11.55 6.18 3.89
CA LYS A 464 -12.90 6.38 3.35
C LYS A 464 -13.92 6.72 4.45
N THR A 465 -13.72 6.25 5.68
CA THR A 465 -14.62 6.49 6.82
C THR A 465 -14.67 7.95 7.26
N ILE A 466 -13.52 8.66 7.24
CA ILE A 466 -13.46 10.09 7.57
C ILE A 466 -14.22 10.91 6.51
N TRP A 467 -14.15 10.47 5.24
CA TRP A 467 -14.88 11.13 4.17
C TRP A 467 -16.40 10.98 4.31
N LEU A 468 -16.86 9.81 4.78
CA LEU A 468 -18.28 9.60 5.11
C LEU A 468 -18.75 10.46 6.27
N ILE A 469 -17.94 10.58 7.33
CA ILE A 469 -18.22 11.49 8.46
C ILE A 469 -18.32 12.94 7.98
N ARG A 470 -17.39 13.37 7.12
CA ARG A 470 -17.43 14.70 6.49
C ARG A 470 -18.72 14.92 5.70
N GLY A 471 -19.09 13.98 4.85
CA GLY A 471 -20.32 14.06 4.05
C GLY A 471 -21.57 14.14 4.92
N PHE A 472 -21.62 13.36 6.00
CA PHE A 472 -22.71 13.39 6.96
C PHE A 472 -22.80 14.74 7.68
N LEU A 473 -21.68 15.29 8.15
CA LEU A 473 -21.64 16.60 8.81
C LEU A 473 -22.04 17.73 7.87
N GLN A 474 -21.61 17.67 6.61
CA GLN A 474 -22.01 18.64 5.58
C GLN A 474 -23.50 18.54 5.25
N ASP A 475 -24.05 17.32 5.15
CA ASP A 475 -25.48 17.16 4.97
C ASP A 475 -26.24 17.70 6.19
N TRP A 476 -25.82 17.34 7.40
CA TRP A 476 -26.41 17.82 8.64
C TRP A 476 -26.40 19.35 8.77
N SER A 477 -25.27 20.01 8.50
CA SER A 477 -25.16 21.48 8.60
C SER A 477 -26.08 22.20 7.61
N ASN A 478 -26.41 21.55 6.49
CA ASN A 478 -27.32 22.03 5.46
C ASN A 478 -28.74 21.44 5.59
N GLY A 479 -29.17 21.05 6.80
CA GLY A 479 -30.53 20.55 7.05
C GLY A 479 -30.85 19.22 6.37
N PHE A 480 -29.83 18.44 6.02
CA PHE A 480 -29.89 17.22 5.21
C PHE A 480 -30.52 17.40 3.81
N GLU A 481 -30.50 18.63 3.27
CA GLU A 481 -30.97 18.94 1.91
C GLU A 481 -29.97 18.54 0.84
N THR A 482 -28.67 18.54 1.16
CA THR A 482 -27.62 18.10 0.23
C THR A 482 -27.58 16.57 0.08
N THR A 483 -27.07 16.12 -1.07
CA THR A 483 -26.85 14.71 -1.40
C THR A 483 -25.40 14.29 -1.25
N ALA A 484 -24.57 15.03 -0.50
CA ALA A 484 -23.13 14.79 -0.44
C ALA A 484 -22.88 13.33 -0.07
N LEU A 485 -23.50 12.83 1.01
CA LEU A 485 -23.42 11.44 1.48
C LEU A 485 -23.88 10.39 0.46
N ASN A 486 -24.84 10.72 -0.42
CA ASN A 486 -25.39 9.80 -1.41
C ASN A 486 -24.41 9.53 -2.56
N HIS A 487 -23.49 10.45 -2.82
CA HIS A 487 -22.51 10.35 -3.91
C HIS A 487 -21.14 9.82 -3.44
N LEU A 488 -20.99 9.54 -2.13
CA LEU A 488 -19.71 9.15 -1.55
C LEU A 488 -19.38 7.65 -1.67
N VAL A 489 -20.37 6.80 -1.91
CA VAL A 489 -20.14 5.36 -2.03
C VAL A 489 -20.82 4.88 -3.29
N SER A 490 -20.03 4.38 -4.24
CA SER A 490 -20.60 3.58 -5.32
C SER A 490 -21.22 2.33 -4.70
N PRO A 491 -22.45 1.92 -5.09
CA PRO A 491 -23.05 0.65 -4.69
C PRO A 491 -22.14 -0.57 -4.93
N ALA A 492 -21.07 -0.42 -5.73
CA ALA A 492 -20.05 -1.41 -6.04
C ALA A 492 -18.77 -1.35 -5.17
N SER A 493 -18.82 -0.77 -3.98
CA SER A 493 -17.71 -0.79 -3.02
C SER A 493 -17.42 -2.23 -2.53
N ASN A 494 -16.26 -2.79 -2.89
CA ASN A 494 -15.78 -4.10 -2.40
C ASN A 494 -15.36 -4.12 -0.91
N ASP A 495 -15.56 -3.02 -0.18
CA ASP A 495 -15.21 -2.91 1.24
C ASP A 495 -16.47 -3.00 2.10
N GLU A 496 -16.72 -4.20 2.65
CA GLU A 496 -17.90 -4.51 3.47
C GLU A 496 -18.03 -3.57 4.68
N PHE A 497 -16.91 -3.17 5.30
CA PHE A 497 -16.91 -2.28 6.45
C PHE A 497 -17.41 -0.88 6.07
N ILE A 498 -16.92 -0.34 4.96
CA ILE A 498 -17.34 0.97 4.45
C ILE A 498 -18.81 0.96 4.03
N THR A 499 -19.28 -0.13 3.42
CA THR A 499 -20.68 -0.29 3.05
C THR A 499 -21.59 -0.29 4.28
N VAL A 500 -21.26 -1.08 5.32
CA VAL A 500 -22.03 -1.12 6.58
C VAL A 500 -22.03 0.25 7.27
N PHE A 501 -20.88 0.91 7.32
CA PHE A 501 -20.76 2.25 7.92
C PHE A 501 -21.60 3.29 7.18
N TRP A 502 -21.58 3.28 5.84
CA TRP A 502 -22.41 4.17 5.02
C TRP A 502 -23.91 3.91 5.21
N VAL A 503 -24.35 2.65 5.18
CA VAL A 503 -25.76 2.28 5.42
C VAL A 503 -26.23 2.83 6.77
N ARG A 504 -25.38 2.74 7.78
CA ARG A 504 -25.70 3.25 9.11
C ARG A 504 -25.82 4.78 9.16
N MET A 505 -24.96 5.52 8.47
CA MET A 505 -25.08 6.97 8.35
C MET A 505 -26.35 7.38 7.59
N MET A 506 -26.70 6.64 6.54
CA MET A 506 -27.95 6.84 5.81
C MET A 506 -29.17 6.60 6.71
N TYR A 507 -29.12 5.59 7.58
CA TYR A 507 -30.16 5.34 8.57
C TYR A 507 -30.28 6.48 9.59
N ALA A 508 -29.15 6.96 10.15
CA ALA A 508 -29.14 8.13 11.03
C ALA A 508 -29.72 9.37 10.33
N LYS A 509 -29.34 9.63 9.07
CA LYS A 509 -29.92 10.72 8.26
C LYS A 509 -31.44 10.58 8.12
N ALA A 510 -31.95 9.36 7.92
CA ALA A 510 -33.39 9.10 7.84
C ALA A 510 -34.10 9.37 9.17
N LEU A 511 -33.53 8.95 10.31
CA LEU A 511 -34.06 9.24 11.64
C LEU A 511 -34.11 10.75 11.92
N ALA A 512 -33.04 11.47 11.57
CA ALA A 512 -32.97 12.93 11.70
C ALA A 512 -34.07 13.62 10.89
N LYS A 513 -34.27 13.22 9.63
CA LYS A 513 -35.34 13.75 8.76
C LYS A 513 -36.74 13.44 9.27
N ALA A 514 -36.92 12.29 9.91
CA ALA A 514 -38.18 11.91 10.56
C ALA A 514 -38.39 12.62 11.91
N ASN A 515 -37.47 13.49 12.34
CA ASN A 515 -37.47 14.15 13.64
C ASN A 515 -37.58 13.16 14.81
N GLN A 516 -37.03 11.95 14.65
CA GLN A 516 -36.97 10.94 15.69
C GLN A 516 -35.72 11.18 16.54
N ARG A 517 -35.91 11.79 17.71
CA ARG A 517 -34.83 12.19 18.63
C ARG A 517 -34.46 11.12 19.66
N LEU A 518 -34.71 9.85 19.35
CA LEU A 518 -34.37 8.74 20.25
C LEU A 518 -32.87 8.49 20.23
N SER A 519 -32.30 8.16 21.39
CA SER A 519 -30.91 7.73 21.50
C SER A 519 -30.66 6.45 20.71
N LEU A 520 -29.49 6.36 20.08
CA LEU A 520 -29.08 5.13 19.42
C LEU A 520 -28.73 4.09 20.48
N LEU A 521 -29.32 2.89 20.39
CA LEU A 521 -29.00 1.77 21.31
C LEU A 521 -27.54 1.29 21.17
N SER A 522 -26.83 1.71 20.12
CA SER A 522 -25.41 1.44 19.92
C SER A 522 -24.49 2.43 20.63
N THR A 523 -25.02 3.52 21.21
CA THR A 523 -24.22 4.54 21.87
C THR A 523 -23.61 3.99 23.16
N PRO A 524 -22.28 3.92 23.29
CA PRO A 524 -21.64 3.42 24.49
C PRO A 524 -21.86 4.39 25.65
N THR A 525 -22.21 3.85 26.82
CA THR A 525 -22.35 4.62 28.05
C THR A 525 -21.06 4.60 28.87
N HIS A 526 -20.23 3.58 28.69
CA HIS A 526 -18.96 3.41 29.39
C HIS A 526 -17.83 2.95 28.46
N ARG A 527 -16.61 3.43 28.70
CA ARG A 527 -15.42 3.02 27.94
C ARG A 527 -15.06 1.54 28.18
N PRO A 528 -14.51 0.83 27.16
CA PRO A 528 -14.29 1.33 25.81
C PRO A 528 -15.56 1.30 24.94
N PHE A 529 -16.43 0.29 25.09
CA PHE A 529 -17.64 0.12 24.27
C PHE A 529 -18.80 -0.53 25.04
N TRP A 530 -18.86 -0.31 26.37
CA TRP A 530 -19.90 -0.91 27.21
C TRP A 530 -21.17 -0.05 27.17
N ILE A 531 -22.31 -0.75 27.16
CA ILE A 531 -23.63 -0.16 27.19
C ILE A 531 -24.27 -0.56 28.51
N ASP A 532 -24.75 0.44 29.23
CA ASP A 532 -25.46 0.22 30.48
C ASP A 532 -26.86 -0.28 30.13
N PRO A 533 -27.30 -1.45 30.63
CA PRO A 533 -28.64 -1.95 30.36
C PRO A 533 -29.76 -0.96 30.70
N GLU A 534 -29.51 0.01 31.59
CA GLU A 534 -30.47 1.08 31.90
C GLU A 534 -30.91 1.89 30.67
N ILE A 535 -30.09 1.99 29.61
CA ILE A 535 -30.48 2.71 28.39
C ILE A 535 -31.38 1.91 27.44
N LEU A 536 -31.61 0.62 27.72
CA LEU A 536 -32.42 -0.29 26.90
C LEU A 536 -33.89 -0.37 27.36
N VAL A 537 -34.27 0.37 28.40
CA VAL A 537 -35.58 0.29 29.09
C VAL A 537 -36.50 1.42 28.69
#